data_AF-A0A848W377-F1
#
_entry.id   AF-A0A848W377-F1
#
_cell.length_a   1.000
_cell.length_b   1.000
_cell.length_c   1.000
_cell.angle_alpha   90.00
_cell.angle_beta   90.00
_cell.angle_gamma   90.00
#
_symmetry.space_group_name_H-M   'P 1'
#
loop_
_entity.id
_entity.type
_entity.pdbx_description
1 polymer ?
#
loop_
_entity_poly.entity_id
_entity_poly.type
_entity_poly.pdbx_seq_one_letter_code
_entity_poly.pdbx_strand_id
1 'polypeptide(L)' 'MVEAAMTAARATGARSLRLDTAKNLKAAIGLYEDMGFAYRAPYPESDHFSDDELLPYLVFMEKRL' A
#
# COMPACT_ATOMS: atom_id res chain seq x y z
N MET A 1 14.28 2.26 3.97
CA MET A 1 13.23 3.06 4.65
C MET A 1 11.96 2.27 4.90
N VAL A 2 11.39 1.53 3.93
CA VAL A 2 10.17 0.73 4.13
C VAL A 2 10.34 -0.41 5.15
N GLU A 3 11.53 -1.03 5.25
CA GLU A 3 11.79 -2.04 6.29
C GLU A 3 11.76 -1.50 7.71
N ALA A 4 12.28 -0.28 7.92
CA ALA A 4 12.21 0.37 9.23
C ALA A 4 10.75 0.64 9.64
N ALA A 5 9.90 1.04 8.68
CA ALA A 5 8.47 1.19 8.90
C ALA A 5 7.78 -0.14 9.22
N MET A 6 8.16 -1.24 8.55
CA MET A 6 7.68 -2.58 8.88
C MET A 6 8.04 -3.01 10.31
N THR A 7 9.29 -2.80 10.71
CA THR A 7 9.76 -3.13 12.07
C THR A 7 9.02 -2.31 13.12
N ALA A 8 8.85 -1.01 12.89
CA ALA A 8 8.10 -0.14 13.80
C ALA A 8 6.62 -0.56 13.89
N ALA A 9 5.97 -0.88 12.76
CA ALA A 9 4.58 -1.30 12.74
C ALA A 9 4.37 -2.65 13.47
N ARG A 10 5.32 -3.59 13.35
CA ARG A 10 5.29 -4.82 14.15
C ARG A 10 5.36 -4.54 15.64
N ALA A 11 6.23 -3.62 16.05
CA ALA A 11 6.40 -3.26 17.46
C ALA A 11 5.14 -2.62 18.08
N THR A 12 4.27 -2.02 17.26
CA THR A 12 2.98 -1.47 17.71
C THR A 12 1.83 -2.48 17.64
N GLY A 13 2.09 -3.74 17.25
CA GLY A 13 1.07 -4.78 17.13
C GLY A 13 0.25 -4.71 15.84
N ALA A 14 0.68 -3.93 14.85
CA ALA A 14 0.03 -3.91 13.55
C ALA A 14 0.15 -5.27 12.85
N ARG A 15 -0.93 -5.70 12.20
CA ARG A 15 -1.02 -7.00 11.49
C ARG A 15 -0.74 -6.89 10.00
N SER A 16 -0.77 -5.67 9.46
CA SER A 16 -0.61 -5.41 8.05
C SER A 16 -0.14 -3.98 7.81
N LEU A 17 0.56 -3.78 6.70
CA LEU A 17 0.78 -2.47 6.09
C LEU A 17 -0.05 -2.37 4.83
N ARG A 18 -0.61 -1.18 4.60
CA ARG A 18 -1.38 -0.83 3.41
C ARG A 18 -0.77 0.39 2.77
N LEU A 19 -0.82 0.43 1.45
CA LEU A 19 -0.41 1.59 0.67
C LEU A 19 -1.29 1.74 -0.56
N ASP A 20 -1.34 2.97 -1.05
CA ASP A 20 -1.86 3.30 -2.35
C ASP A 20 -0.83 4.14 -3.14
N THR A 21 -0.81 3.95 -4.46
CA THR A 21 0.17 4.60 -5.34
C THR A 21 -0.40 4.78 -6.75
N ALA A 22 0.16 5.71 -7.52
CA ALA A 22 -0.27 5.96 -8.89
C ALA A 22 0.13 4.81 -9.83
N LYS A 23 -0.79 4.37 -10.69
CA LYS A 23 -0.64 3.26 -11.64
C LYS A 23 0.55 3.40 -12.59
N ASN A 24 1.01 4.62 -12.84
CA ASN A 24 2.15 4.89 -13.73
C ASN A 24 3.52 4.73 -13.04
N LEU A 25 3.58 4.63 -11.71
CA LEU A 25 4.82 4.42 -10.95
C LEU A 25 5.24 2.95 -10.96
N LYS A 26 5.46 2.39 -12.16
CA LYS A 26 5.72 0.96 -12.38
C LYS A 26 6.91 0.41 -11.57
N ALA A 27 7.99 1.19 -11.46
CA ALA A 27 9.16 0.79 -10.68
C ALA A 27 8.86 0.69 -9.17
N ALA A 28 8.03 1.60 -8.63
CA ALA A 28 7.62 1.56 -7.24
C ALA A 28 6.69 0.36 -6.97
N ILE A 29 5.76 0.10 -7.88
CA ILE A 29 4.87 -1.07 -7.80
C ILE A 29 5.70 -2.37 -7.77
N GLY A 30 6.65 -2.53 -8.70
CA GLY A 30 7.53 -3.70 -8.71
C GLY A 30 8.33 -3.87 -7.42
N LEU A 31 8.85 -2.76 -6.87
CA LEU A 31 9.51 -2.80 -5.57
C LEU A 31 8.57 -3.28 -4.45
N TYR A 32 7.31 -2.82 -4.42
CA TYR A 32 6.35 -3.28 -3.41
C TYR A 32 5.99 -4.76 -3.57
N GLU A 33 5.84 -5.24 -4.81
CA GLU A 33 5.62 -6.65 -5.12
C GLU A 33 6.79 -7.51 -4.61
N ASP A 34 8.04 -7.11 -4.90
CA ASP A 34 9.26 -7.79 -4.42
C ASP A 34 9.36 -7.80 -2.88
N MET A 35 8.82 -6.77 -2.24
CA MET A 35 8.72 -6.69 -0.78
C MET A 35 7.57 -7.52 -0.19
N GLY A 36 6.75 -8.17 -1.03
CA GLY A 36 5.65 -9.05 -0.61
C GLY A 36 4.32 -8.33 -0.38
N PHE A 37 4.13 -7.13 -0.92
CA PHE A 37 2.80 -6.51 -1.01
C PHE A 37 2.00 -7.15 -2.13
N ALA A 38 0.71 -7.38 -1.88
CA ALA A 38 -0.25 -7.90 -2.85
C ALA A 38 -1.32 -6.87 -3.16
N TYR A 39 -1.81 -6.87 -4.40
CA TYR A 39 -2.94 -6.03 -4.82
C TYR A 39 -4.19 -6.31 -3.98
N ARG A 40 -4.98 -5.25 -3.76
CA ARG A 40 -6.27 -5.36 -3.09
C ARG A 40 -7.25 -4.29 -3.58
N ALA A 41 -8.50 -4.41 -3.13
CA ALA A 41 -9.49 -3.37 -3.30
C ALA A 41 -9.13 -2.09 -2.51
N PRO A 42 -9.61 -0.91 -2.96
CA PRO A 42 -9.56 0.32 -2.18
C PRO A 42 -10.09 0.12 -0.76
N TYR A 43 -9.61 0.92 0.18
CA TYR A 43 -9.93 0.76 1.59
C TYR A 43 -10.29 2.08 2.27
N PRO A 44 -11.23 2.07 3.24
CA PRO A 44 -11.78 3.30 3.83
C PRO A 44 -10.73 4.20 4.49
N GLU A 45 -9.59 3.64 4.91
CA GLU A 45 -8.53 4.40 5.57
C GLU A 45 -7.59 5.13 4.58
N SER A 46 -7.75 4.94 3.27
CA SER A 46 -7.03 5.74 2.27
C SER A 46 -7.73 7.09 2.09
N ASP A 47 -6.94 8.16 2.04
CA ASP A 47 -7.43 9.52 1.75
C ASP A 47 -8.13 9.62 0.39
N HIS A 48 -7.87 8.66 -0.51
CA HIS A 48 -8.44 8.60 -1.86
C HIS A 48 -9.59 7.60 -2.00
N PHE A 49 -10.09 7.01 -0.90
CA PHE A 49 -11.14 5.97 -0.96
C PHE A 49 -12.44 6.45 -1.62
N SER A 50 -12.80 7.72 -1.41
CA SER A 50 -14.02 8.33 -1.95
C SER A 50 -13.74 9.32 -3.08
N ASP A 51 -12.54 9.28 -3.65
CA ASP A 51 -12.15 10.16 -4.75
C ASP A 51 -12.35 9.42 -6.08
N ASP A 52 -13.57 9.49 -6.60
CA ASP A 52 -13.98 8.82 -7.85
C ASP A 52 -13.15 9.28 -9.06
N GLU A 53 -12.55 10.47 -9.01
CA GLU A 53 -11.69 10.99 -10.08
C GLU A 53 -10.30 10.35 -10.04
N LEU A 54 -9.74 10.14 -8.84
CA LEU A 54 -8.40 9.56 -8.66
C LEU A 54 -8.39 8.03 -8.62
N LEU A 55 -9.46 7.39 -8.14
CA LEU A 55 -9.55 5.92 -8.02
C LEU A 55 -9.15 5.15 -9.29
N PRO A 56 -9.54 5.57 -10.52
CA PRO A 56 -9.13 4.91 -11.75
C PRO A 56 -7.61 4.93 -12.00
N TYR A 57 -6.87 5.81 -11.33
CA TYR A 57 -5.42 6.01 -11.49
C TYR A 57 -4.60 5.44 -10.34
N LEU A 58 -5.23 4.89 -9.30
CA LEU A 58 -4.55 4.36 -8.12
C LEU A 58 -4.49 2.83 -8.12
N VAL A 59 -3.45 2.32 -7.47
CA VAL A 59 -3.26 0.92 -7.10
C VAL A 59 -3.23 0.85 -5.59
N PHE A 60 -3.97 -0.09 -5.01
CA PHE A 60 -3.98 -0.34 -3.58
C PHE A 60 -3.31 -1.69 -3.32
N MET A 61 -2.45 -1.73 -2.30
CA MET A 61 -1.70 -2.93 -1.95
C MET A 61 -1.67 -3.13 -0.43
N GLU A 62 -1.49 -4.38 -0.01
CA GLU A 62 -1.33 -4.76 1.39
C GLU A 62 -0.26 -5.83 1.56
N LYS A 63 0.50 -5.71 2.64
CA LYS A 63 1.43 -6.73 3.10
C LYS A 63 1.08 -7.11 4.53
N ARG A 64 0.94 -8.41 4.79
CA ARG A 64 0.86 -8.91 6.16
C ARG A 64 2.22 -8.79 6.84
N LEU A 65 2.19 -8.31 8.08
CA LEU A 65 3.36 -8.25 8.94
C LEU A 65 3.48 -9.60 9.64
#